data_AF-A0A8C6LF39-F1
#
_entry.id   AF-A0A8C6LF39-F1
#
_cell.length_a   1.000
_cell.length_b   1.000
_cell.length_c   1.000
_cell.angle_alpha   90.00
_cell.angle_beta   90.00
_cell.angle_gamma   90.00
#
_symmetry.space_group_name_H-M   'P 1'
#
loop_
_entity.id
_entity.type
_entity.pdbx_description
1 polymer ?
#
loop_
_entity_poly.entity_id
_entity_poly.type
_entity_poly.pdbx_seq_one_letter_code
_entity_poly.pdbx_strand_id
1 'polypeptide(L)'
;NGNPAQLKDVIIKPDAPSWLLLDKHADYIAAYGSKKDDYEYTLSEYLRMSGIYWGLTVMDLMGQLPRMSRQEIIDFIKACQHECGGVSASIGHDPHLLYTLSAIQILCLYDSLDAIDVDKVVEYVKGLQQEDGSFAGDKWVFVPKQQCKKT
;
A
#
# COMPACT_ATOMS: atom_id res chain seq x y z
N ASN A 1 -23.87 -10.26 42.82
CA ASN A 1 -24.51 -10.30 41.48
C ASN A 1 -23.68 -9.53 40.48
N GLY A 2 -22.66 -10.16 39.90
CA GLY A 2 -21.89 -9.62 38.78
C GLY A 2 -22.28 -10.37 37.51
N ASN A 3 -22.73 -9.64 36.48
CA ASN A 3 -23.05 -10.19 35.17
C ASN A 3 -21.74 -10.59 34.48
N PRO A 4 -21.50 -11.85 34.09
CA PRO A 4 -20.28 -12.21 33.39
C PRO A 4 -20.25 -11.50 32.04
N ALA A 5 -19.15 -10.79 31.76
CA ALA A 5 -18.94 -10.11 30.49
C ALA A 5 -19.15 -11.10 29.33
N GLN A 6 -20.02 -10.78 28.37
CA GLN A 6 -20.21 -11.58 27.17
C GLN A 6 -18.87 -11.73 26.45
N LEU A 7 -18.40 -12.97 26.31
CA LEU A 7 -17.26 -13.30 25.48
C LEU A 7 -17.59 -12.86 24.05
N LYS A 8 -16.83 -11.92 23.48
CA LYS A 8 -17.00 -11.52 22.08
C LYS A 8 -16.33 -12.56 21.20
N ASP A 9 -17.14 -13.49 20.71
CA ASP A 9 -16.70 -14.54 19.79
C ASP A 9 -17.67 -14.67 18.60
N VAL A 10 -17.20 -15.24 17.49
CA VAL A 10 -17.97 -15.46 16.27
C VAL A 10 -18.36 -16.93 16.12
N ILE A 11 -19.64 -17.18 15.82
CA ILE A 11 -20.11 -18.55 15.54
C ILE A 11 -19.98 -18.80 14.04
N ILE A 12 -19.08 -19.71 13.66
CA ILE A 12 -18.91 -20.14 12.26
C ILE A 12 -20.11 -21.01 11.87
N LYS A 13 -20.74 -20.69 10.75
CA LYS A 13 -21.89 -21.47 10.26
C LYS A 13 -21.44 -22.86 9.79
N PRO A 14 -22.27 -23.92 9.95
CA PRO A 14 -21.93 -25.28 9.52
C PRO A 14 -21.66 -25.41 8.01
N ASP A 15 -22.18 -24.50 7.19
CA ASP A 15 -22.01 -24.45 5.73
C ASP A 15 -20.86 -23.56 5.26
N ALA A 16 -20.03 -23.05 6.19
CA ALA A 16 -18.88 -22.24 5.84
C ALA A 16 -17.85 -23.04 5.01
N PRO A 17 -17.15 -22.40 4.05
CA PRO A 17 -16.09 -23.07 3.29
C PRO A 17 -14.99 -23.62 4.21
N SER A 18 -14.61 -24.88 4.00
CA SER A 18 -13.58 -25.58 4.79
C SER A 18 -12.33 -25.94 3.99
N TRP A 19 -12.26 -25.52 2.73
CA TRP A 19 -11.12 -25.76 1.84
C TRP A 19 -10.63 -24.47 1.18
N LEU A 20 -9.35 -24.46 0.81
CA LEU A 20 -8.71 -23.31 0.17
C LEU A 20 -9.11 -23.23 -1.31
N LEU A 21 -9.65 -22.08 -1.71
CA LEU A 21 -10.19 -21.82 -3.05
C LEU A 21 -9.23 -20.94 -3.88
N LEU A 22 -7.98 -21.40 -4.05
CA LEU A 22 -6.90 -20.61 -4.67
C LEU A 22 -7.30 -19.96 -6.00
N ASP A 23 -7.87 -20.72 -6.93
CA ASP A 23 -8.24 -20.19 -8.25
C ASP A 23 -9.28 -19.07 -8.14
N LYS A 24 -10.25 -19.21 -7.24
CA LYS A 24 -11.27 -18.16 -7.01
C LYS A 24 -10.65 -16.91 -6.40
N HIS A 25 -9.66 -17.05 -5.51
CA HIS A 25 -8.94 -15.91 -4.94
C HIS A 25 -8.12 -15.19 -6.02
N ALA A 26 -7.37 -15.93 -6.84
CA ALA A 26 -6.59 -15.35 -7.93
C ALA A 26 -7.46 -14.65 -8.97
N ASP A 27 -8.58 -15.26 -9.36
CA ASP A 27 -9.53 -14.68 -10.31
C ASP A 27 -10.19 -13.41 -9.77
N TYR A 28 -10.55 -13.40 -8.49
CA TYR A 28 -11.11 -12.22 -7.83
C TYR A 28 -10.13 -11.04 -7.85
N ILE A 29 -8.88 -11.25 -7.47
CA ILE A 29 -7.86 -10.18 -7.43
C ILE A 29 -7.49 -9.71 -8.84
N ALA A 30 -7.35 -10.62 -9.81
CA ALA A 30 -7.10 -10.26 -11.20
C ALA A 30 -8.26 -9.42 -11.78
N ALA A 31 -9.51 -9.79 -11.48
CA ALA A 31 -10.67 -9.03 -11.92
C ALA A 31 -10.76 -7.66 -11.25
N TYR A 32 -10.39 -7.54 -9.97
CA TYR A 32 -10.36 -6.27 -9.25
C TYR A 32 -9.48 -5.22 -9.94
N GLY A 33 -8.29 -5.62 -10.43
CA GLY A 33 -7.38 -4.72 -11.17
C GLY A 33 -7.92 -4.23 -12.53
N SER A 34 -8.88 -4.94 -13.12
CA SER A 34 -9.45 -4.60 -14.44
C SER A 34 -10.65 -3.63 -14.39
N LYS A 35 -11.29 -3.47 -13.23
CA LYS A 35 -12.49 -2.64 -13.06
C LYS A 35 -12.10 -1.21 -12.65
N LYS A 36 -11.81 -0.37 -13.64
CA LYS A 36 -11.33 1.01 -13.43
C LYS A 36 -12.44 2.05 -13.16
N ASP A 37 -13.70 1.68 -13.33
CA ASP A 37 -14.86 2.62 -13.32
C ASP A 37 -15.79 2.48 -12.10
N ASP A 38 -15.36 1.82 -11.02
CA ASP A 38 -16.23 1.61 -9.85
C ASP A 38 -16.13 2.76 -8.83
N TYR A 39 -17.24 3.12 -8.18
CA TYR A 39 -17.30 4.17 -7.16
C TYR A 39 -16.35 3.89 -5.98
N GLU A 40 -16.11 2.61 -5.69
CA GLU A 40 -15.10 2.15 -4.71
C GLU A 40 -13.68 2.55 -5.10
N TYR A 41 -13.34 2.58 -6.40
CA TYR A 41 -12.01 2.94 -6.90
C TYR A 41 -11.65 4.39 -6.54
N THR A 42 -12.63 5.30 -6.59
CA THR A 42 -12.46 6.72 -6.21
C THR A 42 -12.43 6.88 -4.70
N LEU A 43 -13.29 6.16 -3.95
CA LEU A 43 -13.32 6.25 -2.49
C LEU A 43 -12.07 5.70 -1.82
N SER A 44 -11.45 4.66 -2.38
CA SER A 44 -10.23 4.04 -1.82
C SER A 44 -8.94 4.66 -2.36
N GLU A 45 -9.01 5.79 -3.09
CA GLU A 45 -7.85 6.39 -3.73
C GLU A 45 -6.74 6.75 -2.73
N TYR A 46 -7.11 7.20 -1.53
CA TYR A 46 -6.17 7.53 -0.46
C TYR A 46 -5.40 6.30 0.10
N LEU A 47 -5.78 5.07 -0.25
CA LEU A 47 -5.08 3.83 0.12
C LEU A 47 -4.56 3.05 -1.10
N ARG A 48 -4.64 3.62 -2.31
CA ARG A 48 -4.44 2.87 -3.56
C ARG A 48 -3.10 2.15 -3.62
N MET A 49 -2.00 2.82 -3.24
CA MET A 49 -0.67 2.19 -3.18
C MET A 49 -0.63 0.94 -2.28
N SER A 50 -1.21 1.02 -1.08
CA SER A 50 -1.29 -0.14 -0.16
C SER A 50 -2.22 -1.23 -0.70
N GLY A 51 -3.32 -0.86 -1.35
CA GLY A 51 -4.22 -1.80 -2.01
C GLY A 51 -3.54 -2.60 -3.12
N ILE A 52 -2.74 -1.93 -3.95
CA ILE A 52 -1.92 -2.58 -4.99
C ILE A 52 -0.92 -3.54 -4.32
N TYR A 53 -0.24 -3.12 -3.26
CA TYR A 53 0.70 -3.98 -2.53
C TYR A 53 0.02 -5.26 -2.02
N TRP A 54 -1.16 -5.17 -1.40
CA TRP A 54 -1.88 -6.35 -0.92
C TRP A 54 -2.27 -7.29 -2.07
N GLY A 55 -2.81 -6.74 -3.16
CA GLY A 55 -3.20 -7.50 -4.34
C GLY A 55 -2.02 -8.20 -5.00
N LEU A 56 -0.88 -7.52 -5.15
CA LEU A 56 0.31 -8.12 -5.74
C LEU A 56 0.95 -9.17 -4.84
N THR A 57 1.05 -8.90 -3.54
CA THR A 57 1.66 -9.84 -2.59
C THR A 57 0.87 -11.13 -2.52
N VAL A 58 -0.47 -11.07 -2.47
CA VAL A 58 -1.27 -12.29 -2.47
C VAL A 58 -1.16 -13.05 -3.79
N MET A 59 -1.08 -12.34 -4.93
CA MET A 59 -0.88 -12.99 -6.23
C MET A 59 0.49 -13.65 -6.34
N ASP A 60 1.53 -13.03 -5.79
CA ASP A 60 2.87 -13.63 -5.72
C ASP A 60 2.91 -14.87 -4.81
N LEU A 61 2.29 -14.80 -3.63
CA LEU A 61 2.14 -15.94 -2.72
C LEU A 61 1.39 -17.11 -3.37
N MET A 62 0.48 -16.84 -4.32
CA MET A 62 -0.23 -17.87 -5.09
C MET A 62 0.51 -18.31 -6.37
N GLY A 63 1.68 -17.73 -6.68
CA GLY A 63 2.43 -17.99 -7.92
C GLY A 63 1.75 -17.44 -9.19
N GLN A 64 0.86 -16.46 -9.03
CA GLN A 64 0.00 -15.89 -10.07
C GLN A 64 0.37 -14.43 -10.40
N LEU A 65 1.47 -13.90 -9.85
CA LEU A 65 1.94 -12.53 -10.11
C LEU A 65 1.99 -12.12 -11.60
N PRO A 66 2.36 -13.01 -12.56
CA PRO A 66 2.35 -12.67 -13.99
C PRO A 66 0.99 -12.28 -14.57
N ARG A 67 -0.11 -12.55 -13.88
CA ARG A 67 -1.47 -12.12 -14.28
C ARG A 67 -1.72 -10.62 -14.06
N MET A 68 -0.83 -9.93 -13.35
CA MET A 68 -0.98 -8.52 -12.98
C MET A 68 -0.20 -7.61 -13.93
N SER A 69 -0.70 -6.40 -14.18
CA SER A 69 -0.13 -5.43 -15.13
C SER A 69 1.16 -4.76 -14.60
N ARG A 70 2.29 -5.48 -14.64
CA ARG A 70 3.59 -5.01 -14.11
C ARG A 70 3.96 -3.59 -14.55
N GLN A 71 3.96 -3.31 -15.86
CA GLN A 71 4.43 -2.01 -16.37
C GLN A 71 3.52 -0.85 -15.94
N GLU A 72 2.20 -1.05 -15.98
CA GLU A 72 1.22 -0.04 -15.55
C GLU A 72 1.42 0.31 -14.07
N ILE A 73 1.69 -0.69 -13.23
CA ILE A 73 1.91 -0.49 -11.80
C ILE A 73 3.24 0.23 -11.53
N ILE A 74 4.31 -0.14 -12.24
CA ILE A 74 5.61 0.55 -12.13
C ILE A 74 5.46 2.01 -12.54
N ASP A 75 4.80 2.29 -13.67
CA ASP A 75 4.59 3.65 -14.16
C ASP A 75 3.75 4.48 -13.16
N PHE A 76 2.74 3.87 -12.55
CA PHE A 76 1.96 4.48 -11.47
C PHE A 76 2.82 4.84 -10.25
N ILE A 77 3.68 3.92 -9.79
CA ILE A 77 4.59 4.18 -8.66
C ILE A 77 5.53 5.34 -8.97
N LYS A 78 6.09 5.39 -10.18
CA LYS A 78 6.97 6.48 -10.62
C LYS A 78 6.24 7.82 -10.58
N ALA A 79 4.99 7.87 -11.04
CA ALA A 79 4.17 9.08 -11.01
C ALA A 79 3.80 9.53 -9.58
N CYS A 80 3.85 8.63 -8.60
CA CYS A 80 3.56 8.93 -7.19
C CYS A 80 4.80 9.34 -6.38
N GLN A 81 6.02 9.27 -6.93
CA GLN A 81 7.22 9.74 -6.23
C GLN A 81 7.32 11.27 -6.31
N HIS A 82 7.50 11.91 -5.16
CA HIS A 82 7.67 13.35 -5.06
C HIS A 82 9.14 13.76 -5.10
N GLU A 83 9.42 15.04 -5.37
CA GLU A 83 10.78 15.58 -5.38
C GLU A 83 11.53 15.40 -4.05
N CYS A 84 10.79 15.34 -2.94
CA CYS A 84 11.34 15.09 -1.60
C CYS A 84 11.72 13.62 -1.36
N GLY A 85 11.43 12.72 -2.30
CA GLY A 85 11.76 11.29 -2.25
C GLY A 85 10.62 10.39 -1.78
N GLY A 86 9.70 10.90 -0.96
CA GLY A 86 8.54 10.16 -0.49
C GLY A 86 7.55 9.83 -1.61
N VAL A 87 6.81 8.73 -1.43
CA VAL A 87 5.77 8.27 -2.36
C VAL A 87 4.40 8.49 -1.74
N SER A 88 3.42 8.91 -2.55
CA SER A 88 2.03 9.13 -2.16
C SER A 88 1.13 7.92 -2.45
N ALA A 89 -0.10 7.93 -1.92
CA ALA A 89 -1.07 6.86 -2.13
C ALA A 89 -1.57 6.76 -3.57
N SER A 90 -1.73 7.91 -4.22
CA SER A 90 -2.18 8.10 -5.60
C SER A 90 -1.62 9.42 -6.12
N ILE A 91 -1.69 9.62 -7.44
CA ILE A 91 -1.21 10.82 -8.11
C ILE A 91 -1.93 12.04 -7.53
N GLY A 92 -1.16 13.06 -7.13
CA GLY A 92 -1.68 14.30 -6.55
C GLY A 92 -1.93 14.27 -5.04
N HIS A 93 -1.73 13.13 -4.37
CA HIS A 93 -1.78 13.05 -2.91
C HIS A 93 -0.44 13.44 -2.28
N ASP A 94 -0.44 13.74 -0.97
CA ASP A 94 0.80 14.04 -0.25
C ASP A 94 1.62 12.74 0.00
N PRO A 95 2.96 12.82 -0.02
CA PRO A 95 3.82 11.68 0.26
C PRO A 95 3.79 11.29 1.74
N HIS A 96 3.81 10.00 2.02
CA HIS A 96 3.80 9.47 3.39
C HIS A 96 4.64 8.19 3.48
N LEU A 97 5.22 7.92 4.65
CA LEU A 97 6.04 6.74 4.93
C LEU A 97 5.30 5.41 4.64
N LEU A 98 3.98 5.32 4.86
CA LEU A 98 3.17 4.13 4.62
C LEU A 98 3.13 3.74 3.14
N TYR A 99 2.93 4.73 2.26
CA TYR A 99 2.85 4.51 0.83
C TYR A 99 4.24 4.37 0.20
N THR A 100 5.24 5.04 0.79
CA THR A 100 6.66 4.82 0.47
C THR A 100 7.06 3.37 0.72
N LEU A 101 6.72 2.80 1.88
CA LEU A 101 6.94 1.38 2.17
C LEU A 101 6.21 0.48 1.17
N SER A 102 4.92 0.73 0.95
CA SER A 102 4.10 -0.09 0.03
C SER A 102 4.69 -0.09 -1.39
N ALA A 103 5.14 1.07 -1.89
CA ALA A 103 5.77 1.21 -3.20
C ALA A 103 7.08 0.41 -3.30
N ILE A 104 7.98 0.54 -2.31
CA ILE A 104 9.24 -0.21 -2.27
C ILE A 104 8.97 -1.71 -2.28
N GLN A 105 8.01 -2.19 -1.48
CA GLN A 105 7.66 -3.61 -1.44
C GLN A 105 7.16 -4.11 -2.80
N ILE A 106 6.33 -3.34 -3.49
CA ILE A 106 5.87 -3.68 -4.85
C ILE A 106 7.06 -3.75 -5.82
N LEU A 107 7.97 -2.78 -5.78
CA LEU A 107 9.14 -2.78 -6.65
C LEU A 107 10.10 -3.92 -6.33
N CYS A 108 10.21 -4.34 -5.07
CA CYS A 108 10.94 -5.55 -4.68
C CYS A 108 10.31 -6.82 -5.27
N LEU A 109 8.97 -6.96 -5.24
CA LEU A 109 8.28 -8.10 -5.85
C LEU A 109 8.56 -8.21 -7.36
N TYR A 110 8.76 -7.08 -8.02
CA TYR A 110 9.04 -7.01 -9.46
C TYR A 110 10.53 -6.93 -9.83
N ASP A 111 11.43 -6.94 -8.85
CA ASP A 111 12.86 -6.68 -9.03
C ASP A 111 13.11 -5.42 -9.89
N SER A 112 12.55 -4.28 -9.46
CA SER A 112 12.52 -3.03 -10.23
C SER A 112 12.66 -1.78 -9.36
N LEU A 113 13.50 -1.85 -8.32
CA LEU A 113 13.76 -0.71 -7.43
C LEU A 113 14.40 0.49 -8.14
N ASP A 114 15.09 0.24 -9.26
CA ASP A 114 15.68 1.25 -10.15
C ASP A 114 14.62 2.12 -10.88
N ALA A 115 13.34 1.76 -10.78
CA ALA A 115 12.25 2.56 -11.32
C ALA A 115 12.12 3.92 -10.62
N ILE A 116 12.54 4.05 -9.35
CA ILE A 116 12.43 5.27 -8.55
C ILE A 116 13.79 5.78 -8.10
N ASP A 117 13.85 7.04 -7.68
CA ASP A 117 15.07 7.62 -7.09
C ASP A 117 15.24 7.12 -5.64
N VAL A 118 15.99 6.02 -5.49
CA VAL A 118 16.21 5.34 -4.20
C VAL A 118 16.98 6.24 -3.22
N ASP A 119 17.94 7.03 -3.69
CA ASP A 119 18.73 7.91 -2.83
C ASP A 119 17.82 8.98 -2.19
N LYS A 120 16.89 9.55 -2.95
CA LYS A 120 15.89 10.45 -2.39
C LYS A 120 14.95 9.78 -1.41
N VAL A 121 14.54 8.53 -1.66
CA VAL A 121 13.75 7.76 -0.69
C VAL A 121 14.51 7.61 0.63
N VAL A 122 15.80 7.28 0.58
CA VAL A 122 16.64 7.17 1.77
C VAL A 122 16.70 8.50 2.54
N GLU A 123 16.91 9.61 1.83
CA GLU A 123 16.91 10.94 2.47
C GLU A 123 15.55 11.33 3.04
N TYR A 124 14.45 10.98 2.37
CA TYR A 124 13.09 11.17 2.89
C TYR A 124 12.88 10.44 4.21
N VAL A 125 13.19 9.14 4.27
CA VAL A 125 13.02 8.32 5.48
C VAL A 125 13.91 8.82 6.61
N LYS A 126 15.18 9.13 6.32
CA LYS A 126 16.12 9.72 7.30
C LYS A 126 15.59 11.05 7.85
N GLY A 127 15.03 11.90 6.99
CA GLY A 127 14.46 13.19 7.37
C GLY A 127 13.24 13.10 8.29
N LEU A 128 12.59 11.95 8.37
CA LEU A 128 11.45 11.71 9.26
C LEU A 128 11.84 11.23 10.67
N GLN A 129 13.11 10.90 10.90
CA GLN A 129 13.60 10.49 12.22
C GLN A 129 13.59 11.67 13.21
N GLN A 130 13.09 11.41 14.41
CA GLN A 130 12.98 12.36 15.51
C GLN A 130 14.19 12.27 16.46
N GLU A 131 14.34 13.28 17.34
CA GLU A 131 15.43 13.32 18.32
C GLU A 131 15.40 12.15 19.30
N ASP A 132 14.22 11.60 19.59
CA ASP A 132 14.03 10.41 20.43
C ASP A 132 14.22 9.08 19.68
N GLY A 133 14.53 9.14 18.39
CA GLY A 133 14.71 7.98 17.51
C GLY A 133 13.41 7.43 16.90
N SER A 134 12.24 7.96 17.24
CA SER A 134 10.98 7.62 16.57
C SER A 134 10.94 8.18 15.14
N PHE A 135 9.97 7.75 14.33
CA PHE A 135 9.79 8.24 12.96
C PHE A 135 8.38 8.84 12.79
N ALA A 136 8.31 10.03 12.22
CA ALA A 136 7.05 10.64 11.80
C ALA A 136 6.53 9.96 10.52
N GLY A 137 5.21 9.96 10.34
CA GLY A 137 4.58 9.42 9.13
C GLY A 137 4.78 10.31 7.90
N ASP A 138 4.78 11.62 8.12
CA ASP A 138 5.00 12.65 7.11
C ASP A 138 5.49 13.96 7.77
N LYS A 139 5.61 15.03 6.97
CA LYS A 139 6.04 16.35 7.42
C LYS A 139 5.01 17.12 8.26
N TRP A 140 3.79 16.62 8.38
CA TRP A 140 2.66 17.32 9.04
C TRP A 140 2.46 16.87 10.48
N VAL A 141 3.12 15.79 10.91
CA VAL A 141 3.09 15.35 12.31
C VAL A 141 4.15 16.10 13.14
N PHE A 142 3.68 17.07 13.93
CA PHE A 142 4.26 17.62 15.15
C PHE A 142 5.78 17.89 15.23
N VAL A 143 6.40 18.45 14.20
CA VAL A 143 7.66 19.20 14.36
C VAL A 143 7.84 20.23 13.25
N PRO A 144 8.18 21.50 13.57
CA PRO A 144 8.44 22.50 12.55
C PRO A 144 9.86 22.30 11.97
N LYS A 145 10.02 21.38 11.00
CA LYS A 145 11.20 21.39 10.12
C LYS A 145 10.80 21.27 8.64
N GLN A 146 11.18 22.32 7.91
CA GLN A 146 11.34 22.50 6.46
C GLN A 146 10.50 21.64 5.49
N GLN A 147 9.34 22.20 5.16
CA GLN A 147 8.86 22.53 3.80
C GLN A 147 9.28 21.63 2.63
N CYS A 148 8.48 20.59 2.39
CA CYS A 148 8.17 20.20 1.01
C CYS A 148 7.12 21.19 0.48
N LYS A 149 7.55 22.17 -0.32
CA LYS A 149 6.64 23.14 -0.96
C LYS A 149 5.79 22.39 -1.98
N LYS A 150 4.47 22.66 -1.98
CA LYS A 150 3.60 22.27 -3.09
C LYS A 150 3.98 23.17 -4.28
N THR A 151 4.40 22.57 -5.39
CA THR A 151 4.40 23.23 -6.70
C THR A 151 2.97 23.44 -7.16
#